data_AF-A0A430G4E1-F1
#
_entry.id   AF-A0A430G4E1-F1
#
_cell.length_a   1.000
_cell.length_b   1.000
_cell.length_c   1.000
_cell.angle_alpha   90.00
_cell.angle_beta   90.00
_cell.angle_gamma   90.00
#
_symmetry.space_group_name_H-M   'P 1'
#
loop_
_entity.id
_entity.type
_entity.pdbx_description
1 polymer ?
#
loop_
_entity_poly.entity_id
_entity_poly.type
_entity_poly.pdbx_seq_one_letter_code
_entity_poly.pdbx_strand_id
1 'polypeptide(L)'
;MGRQMLALLISETKAVSEASVAFLDFDGVDIATGSFLREAVLGFRDFSRNAIGILYPVVANANAAIEEELSDYLADRTDAMWACGLNGAGAISDPHVLGVLDSAHAKTLRFIVERHPISAPELAKLYPDEGIGPTAWNNRLATLSAKGIVMELKSGKTKTFTPVLDAV
;
A
#
# COMPACT_ATOMS: atom_id res chain seq x y z
N MET A 1 14.00 -17.37 -10.38
CA MET A 1 13.77 -17.31 -8.92
C MET A 1 12.62 -16.38 -8.58
N GLY A 2 12.64 -15.10 -8.96
CA GLY A 2 11.54 -14.16 -8.69
C GLY A 2 10.17 -14.61 -9.24
N ARG A 3 10.07 -14.95 -10.53
CA ARG A 3 8.83 -15.52 -11.11
C ARG A 3 8.35 -16.82 -10.45
N GLN A 4 9.27 -17.65 -9.96
CA GLN A 4 8.89 -18.89 -9.25
C GLN A 4 8.30 -18.54 -7.88
N MET A 5 8.90 -17.58 -7.16
CA MET A 5 8.33 -17.07 -5.92
C MET A 5 6.97 -16.42 -6.15
N LEU A 6 6.80 -15.62 -7.21
CA LEU A 6 5.50 -15.07 -7.57
C LEU A 6 4.44 -16.16 -7.76
N ALA A 7 4.77 -17.23 -8.49
CA ALA A 7 3.84 -18.35 -8.68
C ALA A 7 3.47 -19.03 -7.36
N LEU A 8 4.42 -19.18 -6.44
CA LEU A 8 4.17 -19.72 -5.09
C LEU A 8 3.29 -18.78 -4.25
N LEU A 9 3.57 -17.48 -4.25
CA LEU A 9 2.74 -16.49 -3.54
C LEU A 9 1.29 -16.53 -4.04
N ILE A 10 1.10 -16.61 -5.36
CA ILE A 10 -0.23 -16.75 -5.98
C ILE A 10 -0.91 -18.05 -5.55
N SER A 11 -0.19 -19.19 -5.55
CA SER A 11 -0.79 -20.48 -5.18
C SER A 11 -1.16 -20.57 -3.70
N GLU A 12 -0.42 -19.91 -2.82
CA GLU A 12 -0.69 -19.86 -1.38
C GLU A 12 -1.75 -18.80 -1.01
N THR A 13 -2.13 -17.94 -1.96
CA THR A 13 -3.13 -16.90 -1.71
C THR A 13 -4.51 -17.51 -1.52
N LYS A 14 -5.06 -17.31 -0.32
CA LYS A 14 -6.43 -17.73 0.01
C LYS A 14 -7.43 -16.69 -0.46
N ALA A 15 -8.65 -17.14 -0.75
CA ALA A 15 -9.76 -16.23 -1.04
C ALA A 15 -10.02 -15.33 0.18
N VAL A 16 -10.15 -14.02 -0.06
CA VAL A 16 -10.50 -13.02 0.95
C VAL A 16 -11.88 -12.45 0.65
N SER A 17 -12.69 -12.25 1.70
CA SER A 17 -14.06 -11.69 1.60
C SER A 17 -14.14 -10.23 2.02
N GLU A 18 -13.08 -9.69 2.61
CA GLU A 18 -12.98 -8.32 3.07
C GLU A 18 -11.61 -7.72 2.74
N ALA A 19 -11.48 -6.39 2.83
CA ALA A 19 -10.19 -5.73 2.62
C ALA A 19 -9.17 -6.27 3.63
N SER A 20 -8.05 -6.81 3.13
CA SER A 20 -7.09 -7.54 3.95
C SER A 20 -5.65 -7.19 3.57
N VAL A 21 -4.78 -7.21 4.58
CA VAL A 21 -3.33 -7.01 4.40
C VAL A 21 -2.66 -8.37 4.20
N ALA A 22 -1.75 -8.45 3.24
CA ALA A 22 -0.86 -9.60 3.04
C ALA A 22 0.57 -9.19 3.38
N PHE A 23 1.09 -9.64 4.52
CA PHE A 23 2.48 -9.37 4.88
C PHE A 23 3.42 -10.29 4.10
N LEU A 24 4.32 -9.68 3.34
CA LEU A 24 5.47 -10.33 2.72
C LEU A 24 6.62 -10.21 3.72
N ASP A 25 6.77 -11.23 4.56
CA ASP A 25 7.73 -11.23 5.67
C ASP A 25 9.13 -11.62 5.19
N PHE A 26 10.09 -10.71 5.38
CA PHE A 26 11.50 -10.84 5.04
C PHE A 26 12.37 -11.19 6.26
N ASP A 27 11.78 -11.56 7.39
CA ASP A 27 12.56 -12.01 8.55
C ASP A 27 13.51 -13.17 8.16
N GLY A 28 14.77 -13.04 8.56
CA GLY A 28 15.85 -13.97 8.19
C GLY A 28 16.30 -13.91 6.72
N VAL A 29 15.85 -12.92 5.93
CA VAL A 29 16.35 -12.70 4.56
C VAL A 29 17.42 -11.62 4.56
N ASP A 30 18.67 -12.01 4.30
CA ASP A 30 19.79 -11.08 4.27
C ASP A 30 19.86 -10.29 2.95
N ILE A 31 19.56 -10.95 1.81
CA ILE A 31 19.73 -10.38 0.47
C ILE A 31 18.55 -10.75 -0.42
N ALA A 32 17.92 -9.74 -1.02
CA ALA A 32 16.98 -9.89 -2.11
C ALA A 32 17.42 -9.00 -3.28
N THR A 33 17.70 -9.60 -4.44
CA THR A 33 18.14 -8.83 -5.60
C THR A 33 16.99 -7.99 -6.17
N GLY A 34 17.31 -6.86 -6.81
CA GLY A 34 16.30 -6.04 -7.47
C GLY A 34 15.43 -6.82 -8.47
N SER A 35 15.99 -7.78 -9.21
CA SER A 35 15.20 -8.61 -10.13
C SER A 35 14.22 -9.52 -9.39
N PHE A 36 14.61 -10.09 -8.25
CA PHE A 36 13.70 -10.85 -7.40
C PHE A 36 12.58 -9.97 -6.85
N LEU A 37 12.90 -8.81 -6.30
CA LEU A 37 11.94 -7.88 -5.71
C LEU A 37 10.90 -7.41 -6.73
N ARG A 38 11.35 -7.04 -7.94
CA ARG A 38 10.47 -6.65 -9.04
C ARG A 38 9.52 -7.77 -9.46
N GLU A 39 10.04 -8.97 -9.64
CA GLU A 39 9.23 -10.09 -10.15
C GLU A 39 8.30 -10.65 -9.08
N ALA A 40 8.77 -10.80 -7.84
CA ALA A 40 8.01 -11.43 -6.76
C ALA A 40 7.14 -10.43 -6.02
N VAL A 41 7.73 -9.40 -5.39
CA VAL A 41 7.02 -8.46 -4.52
C VAL A 41 6.03 -7.62 -5.32
N LEU A 42 6.52 -6.94 -6.37
CA LEU A 42 5.64 -6.09 -7.17
C LEU A 42 4.75 -6.88 -8.12
N GLY A 43 5.24 -7.99 -8.65
CA GLY A 43 4.39 -8.93 -9.37
C GLY A 43 3.20 -9.40 -8.52
N PHE A 44 3.44 -9.66 -7.22
CA PHE A 44 2.39 -10.08 -6.30
C PHE A 44 1.45 -8.94 -5.92
N ARG A 45 1.97 -7.71 -5.75
CA ARG A 45 1.13 -6.50 -5.63
C ARG A 45 0.21 -6.36 -6.82
N ASP A 46 0.74 -6.42 -8.04
CA ASP A 46 -0.02 -6.23 -9.27
C ASP A 46 -1.06 -7.35 -9.45
N PHE A 47 -0.72 -8.60 -9.11
CA PHE A 47 -1.68 -9.70 -9.05
C PHE A 47 -2.79 -9.41 -8.03
N SER A 48 -2.43 -9.05 -6.80
CA SER A 48 -3.38 -8.76 -5.72
C SER A 48 -4.34 -7.63 -6.11
N ARG A 49 -3.85 -6.61 -6.82
CA ARG A 49 -4.67 -5.49 -7.29
C ARG A 49 -5.58 -5.86 -8.45
N ASN A 50 -5.06 -6.57 -9.45
CA ASN A 50 -5.79 -6.83 -10.69
C ASN A 50 -6.74 -8.04 -10.59
N ALA A 51 -6.35 -9.08 -9.85
CA ALA A 51 -7.12 -10.33 -9.75
C ALA A 51 -8.06 -10.35 -8.55
N ILE A 52 -7.65 -9.77 -7.40
CA ILE A 52 -8.40 -9.86 -6.14
C ILE A 52 -9.04 -8.52 -5.77
N GLY A 53 -8.34 -7.40 -5.96
CA GLY A 53 -8.88 -6.05 -5.76
C GLY A 53 -9.09 -5.63 -4.30
N ILE A 54 -9.01 -6.53 -3.32
CA ILE A 54 -9.16 -6.20 -1.89
C ILE A 54 -8.04 -6.79 -1.02
N LEU A 55 -6.99 -7.34 -1.64
CA LEU A 55 -5.77 -7.77 -0.96
C LEU A 55 -4.67 -6.71 -1.15
N TYR A 56 -4.02 -6.31 -0.06
CA TYR A 56 -3.05 -5.23 -0.03
C TYR A 56 -1.71 -5.75 0.52
N PRO A 57 -0.74 -6.07 -0.36
CA PRO A 57 0.56 -6.53 0.08
C PRO A 57 1.37 -5.43 0.79
N VAL A 58 2.04 -5.80 1.87
CA VAL A 58 2.92 -4.95 2.69
C VAL A 58 4.25 -5.67 2.87
N VAL A 59 5.36 -4.95 2.76
CA VAL A 59 6.68 -5.51 3.07
C VAL A 59 6.85 -5.54 4.58
N ALA A 60 7.08 -6.72 5.17
CA ALA A 60 7.31 -6.84 6.60
C ALA A 60 8.76 -7.28 6.86
N ASN A 61 9.38 -6.72 7.89
CA ASN A 61 10.70 -7.12 8.41
C ASN A 61 11.82 -7.14 7.35
N ALA A 62 11.74 -6.29 6.33
CA ALA A 62 12.84 -6.12 5.39
C ALA A 62 14.01 -5.43 6.09
N ASN A 63 15.23 -5.87 5.79
CA ASN A 63 16.41 -5.16 6.24
C ASN A 63 16.65 -3.90 5.39
N ALA A 64 17.50 -3.00 5.87
CA ALA A 64 17.78 -1.71 5.21
C ALA A 64 18.22 -1.85 3.75
N ALA A 65 19.01 -2.88 3.40
CA ALA A 65 19.48 -3.08 2.03
C ALA A 65 18.34 -3.49 1.08
N ILE A 66 17.38 -4.29 1.58
CA ILE A 66 16.19 -4.69 0.81
C ILE A 66 15.23 -3.50 0.66
N GLU A 67 15.03 -2.71 1.71
CA GLU A 67 14.20 -1.51 1.67
C GLU A 67 14.79 -0.44 0.74
N GLU A 68 16.11 -0.26 0.72
CA GLU A 68 16.81 0.66 -0.19
C GLU A 68 16.59 0.24 -1.65
N GLU A 69 16.85 -1.02 -2.00
CA GLU A 69 16.65 -1.53 -3.36
C GLU A 69 15.18 -1.42 -3.82
N LEU A 70 14.22 -1.70 -2.94
CA LEU A 70 12.79 -1.48 -3.22
C LEU A 70 12.45 -0.01 -3.40
N SER A 71 12.97 0.85 -2.52
CA SER A 71 12.69 2.29 -2.53
C SER A 71 13.20 2.94 -3.80
N ASP A 72 14.43 2.64 -4.21
CA ASP A 72 15.02 3.17 -5.45
C ASP A 72 14.19 2.75 -6.66
N TYR A 73 13.83 1.47 -6.74
CA TYR A 73 13.03 0.96 -7.84
C TYR A 73 11.64 1.61 -7.93
N LEU A 74 10.99 1.82 -6.78
CA LEU A 74 9.68 2.45 -6.66
C LEU A 74 9.76 3.95 -6.99
N ALA A 75 10.78 4.65 -6.50
CA ALA A 75 11.01 6.07 -6.73
C ALA A 75 11.15 6.40 -8.22
N ASP A 76 11.91 5.58 -8.97
CA ASP A 76 12.06 5.69 -10.43
C ASP A 76 10.72 5.66 -11.20
N ARG A 77 9.65 5.15 -10.58
CA ARG A 77 8.32 5.01 -11.16
C ARG A 77 7.28 5.94 -10.55
N THR A 78 7.70 6.86 -9.67
CA THR A 78 6.76 7.66 -8.85
C THR A 78 5.75 6.75 -8.15
N ASP A 79 6.26 5.65 -7.61
CA ASP A 79 5.47 4.60 -6.99
C ASP A 79 5.86 4.38 -5.54
N ALA A 80 4.98 3.70 -4.81
CA ALA A 80 5.13 3.54 -3.38
C ALA A 80 4.52 2.22 -2.90
N MET A 81 5.02 1.74 -1.76
CA MET A 81 4.52 0.57 -1.08
C MET A 81 4.71 0.71 0.43
N TRP A 82 3.81 0.13 1.22
CA TRP A 82 3.96 0.10 2.67
C TRP A 82 5.01 -0.92 3.10
N ALA A 83 5.77 -0.54 4.12
CA ALA A 83 6.66 -1.41 4.88
C ALA A 83 6.42 -1.25 6.39
N CYS A 84 6.77 -2.27 7.16
CA CYS A 84 6.71 -2.25 8.62
C CYS A 84 7.56 -3.36 9.25
N GLY A 85 7.79 -3.26 10.55
CA GLY A 85 8.09 -4.41 11.39
C GLY A 85 6.82 -5.20 11.73
N LEU A 86 6.97 -6.52 11.86
CA LEU A 86 5.90 -7.44 12.23
C LEU A 86 6.46 -8.47 13.22
N ASN A 87 5.88 -8.55 14.41
CA ASN A 87 6.32 -9.54 15.40
C ASN A 87 5.54 -10.87 15.28
N GLY A 88 5.97 -11.90 16.01
CA GLY A 88 5.33 -13.23 15.99
C GLY A 88 3.89 -13.27 16.50
N ALA A 89 3.38 -12.20 17.12
CA ALA A 89 1.97 -12.06 17.50
C ALA A 89 1.14 -11.32 16.42
N GLY A 90 1.75 -10.92 15.30
CA GLY A 90 1.12 -10.14 14.24
C GLY A 90 0.98 -8.65 14.55
N ALA A 91 1.66 -8.14 15.59
CA ALA A 91 1.64 -6.71 15.89
C ALA A 91 2.61 -5.96 14.97
N ILE A 92 2.12 -4.86 14.40
CA ILE A 92 2.83 -4.00 13.47
C ILE A 92 3.64 -2.96 14.25
N SER A 93 4.85 -2.65 13.80
CA SER A 93 5.68 -1.57 14.32
C SER A 93 6.32 -0.79 13.17
N ASP A 94 6.64 0.49 13.41
CA ASP A 94 7.33 1.36 12.44
C ASP A 94 6.75 1.33 10.99
N PRO A 95 5.43 1.52 10.82
CA PRO A 95 4.81 1.58 9.50
C PRO A 95 5.30 2.81 8.73
N HIS A 96 5.87 2.59 7.55
CA HIS A 96 6.38 3.65 6.69
C HIS A 96 6.21 3.32 5.20
N VAL A 97 6.40 4.32 4.33
CA VAL A 97 6.23 4.16 2.89
C VAL A 97 7.60 4.09 2.21
N LEU A 98 7.85 3.02 1.47
CA LEU A 98 8.98 2.89 0.55
C LEU A 98 8.66 3.59 -0.78
N GLY A 99 9.69 4.12 -1.44
CA GLY A 99 9.56 4.83 -2.72
C GLY A 99 9.12 6.28 -2.57
N VAL A 100 8.30 6.78 -3.50
CA VAL A 100 7.87 8.18 -3.49
C VAL A 100 6.39 8.36 -3.87
N LEU A 101 5.71 9.20 -3.10
CA LEU A 101 4.44 9.79 -3.47
C LEU A 101 4.70 11.24 -3.88
N ASP A 102 4.05 11.70 -4.95
CA ASP A 102 4.10 13.14 -5.26
C ASP A 102 3.53 13.97 -4.10
N SER A 103 3.84 15.27 -4.10
CA SER A 103 3.47 16.16 -2.99
C SER A 103 1.97 16.19 -2.70
N ALA A 104 1.13 16.01 -3.73
CA ALA A 104 -0.31 15.98 -3.60
C ALA A 104 -0.80 14.68 -2.95
N HIS A 105 -0.30 13.53 -3.39
CA HIS A 105 -0.64 12.22 -2.84
C HIS A 105 -0.09 12.03 -1.43
N ALA A 106 1.16 12.45 -1.16
CA ALA A 106 1.75 12.41 0.18
C ALA A 106 0.93 13.26 1.17
N LYS A 107 0.52 14.47 0.78
CA LYS A 107 -0.33 15.33 1.61
C LYS A 107 -1.72 14.73 1.83
N THR A 108 -2.29 14.12 0.78
CA THR A 108 -3.59 13.43 0.86
C THR A 108 -3.52 12.25 1.84
N LEU A 109 -2.45 11.45 1.78
CA LEU A 109 -2.25 10.35 2.72
C LEU A 109 -2.22 10.84 4.17
N ARG A 110 -1.49 11.93 4.47
CA ARG A 110 -1.46 12.51 5.82
C ARG A 110 -2.85 12.87 6.35
N PHE A 111 -3.70 13.47 5.52
CA PHE A 111 -5.08 13.78 5.92
C PHE A 111 -5.92 12.53 6.23
N ILE A 112 -5.69 11.43 5.52
CA ILE A 112 -6.42 10.18 5.75
C ILE A 112 -5.89 9.48 7.01
N VAL A 113 -4.58 9.50 7.26
CA VAL A 113 -3.98 8.97 8.50
C VAL A 113 -4.51 9.70 9.73
N GLU A 114 -4.68 11.03 9.64
CA GLU A 114 -5.29 11.82 10.72
C GLU A 114 -6.79 11.53 10.91
N ARG A 115 -7.50 11.15 9.83
CA ARG A 115 -8.93 10.93 9.86
C ARG A 115 -9.40 9.91 8.82
N HIS A 116 -9.65 8.70 9.32
CA HIS A 116 -10.18 7.55 8.58
C HIS A 116 -11.30 6.85 9.38
N PRO A 117 -12.18 6.10 8.70
CA PRO A 117 -12.38 6.10 7.26
C PRO A 117 -12.97 7.43 6.77
N ILE A 118 -12.62 7.87 5.56
CA ILE A 118 -13.07 9.18 5.02
C ILE A 118 -13.42 9.12 3.54
N SER A 119 -14.42 9.89 3.12
CA SER A 119 -14.83 10.03 1.72
C SER A 119 -14.31 11.32 1.08
N ALA A 120 -14.31 11.37 -0.26
CA ALA A 120 -13.89 12.56 -1.01
C ALA A 120 -14.74 13.82 -0.71
N PRO A 121 -16.08 13.75 -0.56
CA PRO A 121 -16.88 14.91 -0.13
C PRO A 121 -16.54 15.38 1.29
N GLU A 122 -16.20 14.46 2.20
CA GLU A 122 -15.80 14.82 3.57
C GLU A 122 -14.44 15.52 3.59
N LEU A 123 -13.45 15.04 2.83
CA LEU A 123 -12.17 15.74 2.65
C LEU A 123 -12.38 17.17 2.13
N ALA A 124 -13.22 17.34 1.11
CA ALA A 124 -13.52 18.67 0.55
C ALA A 124 -14.14 19.62 1.59
N LYS A 125 -14.96 19.08 2.51
CA LYS A 125 -15.60 19.84 3.58
C LYS A 125 -14.63 20.17 4.72
N LEU A 126 -13.73 19.24 5.06
CA LEU A 126 -12.78 19.39 6.16
C LEU A 126 -11.60 20.28 5.81
N TYR A 127 -11.18 20.26 4.55
CA TYR A 127 -10.01 21.01 4.07
C TYR A 127 -10.40 21.95 2.90
N PRO A 128 -11.29 22.93 3.14
CA PRO A 128 -11.74 23.85 2.09
C PRO A 128 -10.61 24.73 1.55
N ASP A 129 -9.62 25.04 2.39
CA ASP A 129 -8.47 25.89 2.04
C ASP A 129 -7.50 25.23 1.05
N GLU A 130 -7.61 23.91 0.84
CA GLU A 130 -6.85 23.23 -0.21
C GLU A 130 -7.32 23.64 -1.62
N GLY A 131 -8.52 24.22 -1.75
CA GLY A 131 -9.09 24.59 -3.05
C GLY A 131 -9.42 23.38 -3.94
N ILE A 132 -9.55 22.19 -3.35
CA ILE A 132 -9.77 20.92 -4.05
C ILE A 132 -11.23 20.49 -3.90
N GLY A 133 -11.94 20.38 -5.02
CA GLY A 133 -13.30 19.87 -5.05
C GLY A 133 -13.39 18.35 -4.85
N PRO A 134 -14.59 17.81 -4.52
CA PRO A 134 -14.79 16.37 -4.28
C PRO A 134 -14.29 15.45 -5.40
N THR A 135 -14.43 15.84 -6.67
CA THR A 135 -13.94 15.03 -7.82
C THR A 135 -12.42 14.90 -7.81
N ALA A 136 -11.70 16.00 -7.54
CA ALA A 136 -10.24 15.98 -7.50
C ALA A 136 -9.72 15.19 -6.29
N TRP A 137 -10.39 15.28 -5.13
CA TRP A 137 -10.12 14.40 -4.00
C TRP A 137 -10.32 12.93 -4.36
N ASN A 138 -11.42 12.59 -5.01
CA ASN A 138 -11.72 11.22 -5.42
C ASN A 138 -10.65 10.67 -6.38
N ASN A 139 -10.12 11.50 -7.29
CA ASN A 139 -9.04 11.08 -8.19
C ASN A 139 -7.74 10.78 -7.42
N ARG A 140 -7.36 11.64 -6.46
CA ARG A 140 -6.18 11.39 -5.60
C ARG A 140 -6.33 10.12 -4.77
N LEU A 141 -7.51 9.90 -4.19
CA LEU A 141 -7.84 8.70 -3.44
C LEU A 141 -7.80 7.43 -4.31
N ALA A 142 -8.33 7.52 -5.53
CA ALA A 142 -8.28 6.41 -6.49
C ALA A 142 -6.84 6.08 -6.87
N THR A 143 -5.97 7.08 -7.07
CA THR A 143 -4.55 6.85 -7.35
C THR A 143 -3.83 6.21 -6.15
N LEU A 144 -4.07 6.68 -4.92
CA LEU A 144 -3.50 6.04 -3.72
C LEU A 144 -4.01 4.60 -3.55
N SER A 145 -5.28 4.34 -3.85
CA SER A 145 -5.87 2.98 -3.80
C SER A 145 -5.30 2.06 -4.87
N ALA A 146 -5.08 2.56 -6.08
CA ALA A 146 -4.44 1.81 -7.15
C ALA A 146 -3.00 1.40 -6.80
N LYS A 147 -2.27 2.24 -6.06
CA LYS A 147 -0.94 1.93 -5.52
C LYS A 147 -0.96 0.99 -4.31
N GLY A 148 -2.14 0.71 -3.75
CA GLY A 148 -2.27 -0.08 -2.53
C GLY A 148 -1.83 0.66 -1.26
N ILE A 149 -1.85 2.00 -1.27
CA ILE A 149 -1.50 2.82 -0.11
C ILE A 149 -2.70 3.03 0.82
N VAL A 150 -3.91 3.08 0.25
CA VAL A 150 -5.17 3.15 0.99
C VAL A 150 -6.11 2.05 0.54
N MET A 151 -6.92 1.51 1.44
CA MET A 151 -7.99 0.59 1.13
C MET A 151 -9.26 1.37 0.74
N GLU A 152 -9.94 0.93 -0.32
CA GLU A 152 -11.29 1.39 -0.65
C GLU A 152 -12.33 0.51 0.05
N LEU A 153 -13.19 1.12 0.86
CA LEU A 153 -14.32 0.49 1.53
C LEU A 153 -15.62 1.02 0.90
N LYS A 154 -16.51 0.10 0.51
CA LYS A 154 -17.83 0.47 -0.02
C LYS A 154 -18.87 0.40 1.08
N SER A 155 -19.52 1.52 1.35
CA SER A 155 -20.69 1.60 2.23
C SER A 155 -21.87 2.16 1.44
N GLY A 156 -22.72 1.26 0.93
CA GLY A 156 -23.84 1.61 0.07
C GLY A 156 -23.40 2.28 -1.24
N LYS A 157 -23.78 3.54 -1.43
CA LYS A 157 -23.42 4.35 -2.62
C LYS A 157 -22.14 5.17 -2.44
N THR A 158 -21.59 5.20 -1.22
CA THR A 158 -20.43 6.03 -0.88
C THR A 158 -19.18 5.18 -0.74
N LYS A 159 -18.07 5.66 -1.30
CA LYS A 159 -16.74 5.09 -1.09
C LYS A 159 -16.06 5.86 0.04
N THR A 160 -15.54 5.12 1.01
CA THR A 160 -14.64 5.65 2.04
C THR A 160 -13.28 4.99 1.89
N PHE A 161 -12.25 5.67 2.40
CA PHE A 161 -10.87 5.25 2.29
C PHE A 161 -10.23 5.24 3.66
N THR A 162 -9.37 4.25 3.89
CA THR A 162 -8.56 4.08 5.09
C THR A 162 -7.13 3.78 4.67
N PRO A 163 -6.07 4.25 5.35
CA PRO A 163 -4.72 3.78 5.06
C PRO A 163 -4.63 2.26 5.22
N VAL A 164 -3.72 1.63 4.46
CA VAL A 164 -3.47 0.18 4.61
C VAL A 164 -2.82 -0.13 5.95
N LEU A 165 -1.87 0.71 6.38
CA LEU A 165 -1.28 0.68 7.71
C LEU A 165 -1.53 2.02 8.41
N ASP A 166 -1.81 1.97 9.71
CA ASP A 166 -1.87 3.18 10.53
C ASP A 166 -0.46 3.68 10.83
N ALA A 167 -0.01 4.71 10.10
CA ALA A 167 1.22 5.42 10.45
C ALA A 167 1.01 6.20 11.76
N VAL A 168 1.86 5.91 12.76
CA VAL A 168 1.89 6.62 14.06
C VAL A 168 2.73 7.88 13.94
#